data_AF-A0A6H5G6I5-F1
#
_entry.id   AF-A0A6H5G6I5-F1
#
_cell.length_a   1.000
_cell.length_b   1.000
_cell.length_c   1.000
_cell.angle_alpha   90.00
_cell.angle_beta   90.00
_cell.angle_gamma   90.00
#
_symmetry.space_group_name_H-M   'P 1'
#
loop_
_entity.id
_entity.type
_entity.pdbx_description
1 polymer ?
#
loop_
_entity_poly.entity_id
_entity_poly.type
_entity_poly.pdbx_seq_one_letter_code
_entity_poly.pdbx_strand_id
1 'polypeptide(L)'
;MKSKDSVPKFKERSEEAPGYRALLLWMVRLIHADPMLMLNNQGKAGHEIQSSTLELINGLVSLVHQPNMQDIAQEAMEALLVLHQPEKIEVWNPEAPINTFWDVRFIGHLLRLLVCNNEKFGAQIQKNVKELVGHEMSAALYPTLFEQIKSVVEKFFDQCGQIQSL
;
A
#
# COMPACT_ATOMS: atom_id res chain seq x y z
N MET A 1 -22.97 -49.81 37.00
CA MET A 1 -23.96 -49.00 36.26
C MET A 1 -23.29 -47.72 35.80
N LYS A 2 -23.52 -47.32 34.55
CA LYS A 2 -22.86 -46.21 33.84
C LYS A 2 -23.31 -44.86 34.42
N SER A 3 -22.38 -44.02 34.86
CA SER A 3 -22.61 -42.58 34.99
C SER A 3 -22.13 -41.92 33.71
N LYS A 4 -23.05 -41.28 33.00
CA LYS A 4 -22.84 -40.62 31.72
C LYS A 4 -22.52 -39.16 32.03
N ASP A 5 -21.24 -38.82 32.15
CA ASP A 5 -20.80 -37.43 32.22
C ASP A 5 -21.10 -36.74 30.88
N SER A 6 -22.14 -35.92 30.88
CA SER A 6 -22.43 -35.00 29.79
C SER A 6 -21.48 -33.82 29.90
N VAL A 7 -20.35 -33.88 29.18
CA VAL A 7 -19.48 -32.74 28.92
C VAL A 7 -20.32 -31.62 28.29
N PRO A 8 -20.42 -30.43 28.88
CA PRO A 8 -21.01 -29.30 28.19
C PRO A 8 -20.03 -28.90 27.09
N LYS A 9 -20.43 -29.10 25.83
CA LYS A 9 -19.71 -28.55 24.67
C LYS A 9 -19.57 -27.05 24.87
N PHE A 10 -18.34 -26.59 25.08
CA PHE A 10 -17.99 -25.18 24.96
C PHE A 10 -18.32 -24.79 23.52
N LYS A 11 -19.46 -24.13 23.36
CA LYS A 11 -19.88 -23.55 22.08
C LYS A 11 -18.91 -22.41 21.84
N GLU A 12 -17.86 -22.69 21.08
CA GLU A 12 -16.89 -21.73 20.56
C GLU A 12 -17.68 -20.63 19.85
N ARG A 13 -17.91 -19.52 20.57
CA ARG A 13 -18.61 -18.36 20.05
C ARG A 13 -17.56 -17.54 19.31
N SER A 14 -17.44 -17.84 18.02
CA SER A 14 -16.72 -16.99 17.07
C SER A 14 -17.51 -15.67 16.89
N GLU A 15 -17.30 -14.71 17.77
CA GLU A 15 -17.89 -13.35 17.70
C GLU A 15 -16.88 -12.25 18.06
N GLU A 16 -15.59 -12.40 17.68
CA GLU A 16 -14.56 -11.37 17.88
C GLU A 16 -14.35 -10.41 16.68
N ALA A 17 -15.06 -10.60 15.57
CA ALA A 17 -14.74 -9.94 14.29
C ALA A 17 -15.11 -8.43 14.10
N PRO A 18 -16.16 -7.85 14.71
CA PRO A 18 -16.57 -6.47 14.38
C PRO A 18 -15.63 -5.38 14.91
N GLY A 19 -15.04 -5.59 16.09
CA GLY A 19 -14.26 -4.57 16.80
C GLY A 19 -12.91 -4.27 16.15
N TYR A 20 -12.19 -5.32 15.73
CA TYR A 20 -10.88 -5.17 15.09
C TYR A 20 -10.97 -4.50 13.72
N ARG A 21 -12.02 -4.79 12.95
CA ARG A 21 -12.26 -4.13 11.66
C ARG A 21 -12.54 -2.64 11.84
N ALA A 22 -13.39 -2.29 12.81
CA ALA A 22 -13.66 -0.90 13.12
C ALA A 22 -12.37 -0.18 13.52
N LEU A 23 -11.60 -0.73 14.46
CA LEU A 23 -10.33 -0.16 14.89
C LEU A 23 -9.36 0.06 13.71
N LEU A 24 -9.21 -0.93 12.84
CA LEU A 24 -8.38 -0.81 11.65
C LEU A 24 -8.84 0.33 10.74
N LEU A 25 -10.14 0.45 10.49
CA LEU A 25 -10.69 1.58 9.72
C LEU A 25 -10.38 2.93 10.37
N TRP A 26 -10.51 3.04 11.69
CA TRP A 26 -10.15 4.27 12.43
C TRP A 26 -8.67 4.60 12.33
N MET A 27 -7.79 3.59 12.41
CA MET A 27 -6.36 3.78 12.22
C MET A 27 -6.03 4.29 10.82
N VAL A 28 -6.64 3.70 9.78
CA VAL A 28 -6.42 4.14 8.39
C VAL A 28 -6.95 5.55 8.16
N ARG A 29 -8.11 5.90 8.73
CA ARG A 29 -8.64 7.28 8.71
C ARG A 29 -7.73 8.28 9.39
N LEU A 30 -7.11 7.90 10.51
CA LEU A 30 -6.16 8.76 11.20
C LEU A 30 -4.91 8.99 10.35
N ILE A 31 -4.41 7.94 9.70
CA ILE A 31 -3.28 8.03 8.76
C ILE A 31 -3.63 8.91 7.56
N HIS A 32 -4.82 8.76 7.01
CA HIS A 32 -5.29 9.60 5.92
C HIS A 32 -5.38 11.07 6.35
N ALA A 33 -5.98 11.35 7.50
CA ALA A 33 -6.15 12.70 8.01
C ALA A 33 -4.81 13.39 8.31
N ASP A 34 -3.86 12.65 8.88
CA ASP A 34 -2.50 13.14 9.09
C ASP A 34 -1.46 12.00 9.05
N PRO A 35 -0.82 11.77 7.88
CA PRO A 35 0.19 10.71 7.77
C PRO A 35 1.43 11.00 8.62
N MET A 36 1.67 12.25 9.01
CA MET A 36 2.85 12.62 9.79
C MET A 36 2.82 12.06 11.20
N LEU A 37 1.64 11.74 11.74
CA LEU A 37 1.51 11.10 13.04
C LEU A 37 2.24 9.76 13.09
N MET A 38 2.22 9.00 11.99
CA MET A 38 2.91 7.71 11.90
C MET A 38 4.35 7.82 11.42
N LEU A 39 4.72 8.97 10.84
CA LEU A 39 6.09 9.28 10.42
C LEU A 39 6.87 10.09 11.46
N ASN A 40 6.28 10.36 12.63
CA ASN A 40 6.95 11.09 13.69
C ASN A 40 8.13 10.28 14.25
N ASN A 41 9.33 10.61 13.80
CA ASN A 41 10.56 9.92 14.15
C ASN A 41 11.62 10.87 14.74
N GLN A 42 11.18 11.85 15.54
CA GLN A 42 12.08 12.78 16.22
C GLN A 42 13.20 12.01 16.95
N GLY A 43 14.45 12.26 16.54
CA GLY A 43 15.64 11.67 17.16
C GLY A 43 16.05 10.27 16.65
N LYS A 44 15.34 9.67 15.69
CA LYS A 44 15.77 8.41 15.04
C LYS A 44 16.73 8.66 13.89
N ALA A 45 17.57 7.68 13.57
CA ALA A 45 18.46 7.74 12.40
C ALA A 45 17.65 7.60 11.10
N GLY A 46 18.12 8.20 9.99
CA GLY A 46 17.35 8.29 8.74
C GLY A 46 16.97 6.93 8.13
N HIS A 47 17.83 5.93 8.24
CA HIS A 47 17.50 4.56 7.83
C HIS A 47 16.31 3.94 8.61
N GLU A 48 16.13 4.29 9.89
CA GLU A 48 14.99 3.82 10.70
C GLU A 48 13.69 4.54 10.28
N ILE A 49 13.80 5.82 9.94
CA ILE A 49 12.69 6.64 9.41
C ILE A 49 12.22 6.05 8.08
N GLN A 50 13.17 5.74 7.20
CA GLN A 50 12.90 5.07 5.93
C GLN A 50 12.20 3.71 6.15
N SER A 51 12.71 2.87 7.06
CA SER A 51 12.12 1.55 7.32
C SER A 51 10.67 1.66 7.78
N SER A 52 10.42 2.56 8.74
CA SER A 52 9.07 2.79 9.30
C SER A 52 8.10 3.29 8.23
N THR A 53 8.55 4.21 7.36
CA THR A 53 7.76 4.73 6.25
C THR A 53 7.40 3.62 5.25
N LEU A 54 8.37 2.78 4.91
CA LEU A 54 8.17 1.68 3.96
C LEU A 54 7.19 0.63 4.50
N GLU A 55 7.29 0.28 5.78
CA GLU A 55 6.35 -0.62 6.44
C GLU A 55 4.93 -0.08 6.43
N LEU A 56 4.76 1.22 6.69
CA LEU A 56 3.46 1.90 6.61
C LEU A 56 2.86 1.80 5.19
N ILE A 57 3.64 2.15 4.17
CA ILE A 57 3.21 2.08 2.76
C ILE A 57 2.80 0.64 2.41
N ASN A 58 3.63 -0.35 2.76
CA ASN A 58 3.35 -1.76 2.50
C ASN A 58 2.08 -2.24 3.22
N GLY A 59 1.83 -1.75 4.44
CA GLY A 59 0.60 -2.03 5.19
C GLY A 59 -0.63 -1.49 4.46
N LEU A 60 -0.63 -0.22 4.05
CA LEU A 60 -1.73 0.41 3.31
C LEU A 60 -1.97 -0.26 1.96
N VAL A 61 -0.92 -0.56 1.20
CA VAL A 61 -1.03 -1.28 -0.09
C VAL A 61 -1.65 -2.67 0.13
N SER A 62 -1.27 -3.36 1.21
CA SER A 62 -1.84 -4.66 1.55
C SER A 62 -3.34 -4.59 1.83
N LEU A 63 -3.80 -3.49 2.45
CA LEU A 63 -5.23 -3.23 2.70
C LEU A 63 -6.01 -2.94 1.42
N VAL A 64 -5.42 -2.20 0.47
CA VAL A 64 -6.04 -1.93 -0.84
C VAL A 64 -6.37 -3.23 -1.59
N HIS A 65 -5.53 -4.26 -1.44
CA HIS A 65 -5.73 -5.56 -2.09
C HIS A 65 -6.72 -6.48 -1.36
N GLN A 66 -7.27 -6.10 -0.20
CA GLN A 66 -8.23 -6.94 0.54
C GLN A 66 -9.62 -6.90 -0.10
N PRO A 67 -10.13 -8.00 -0.68
CA PRO A 67 -11.41 -8.00 -1.39
C PRO A 67 -12.62 -7.83 -0.45
N ASN A 68 -12.47 -8.20 0.82
CA ASN A 68 -13.57 -8.29 1.80
C ASN A 68 -13.71 -7.04 2.69
N MET A 69 -12.85 -6.03 2.52
CA MET A 69 -12.81 -4.82 3.37
C MET A 69 -12.81 -3.55 2.52
N GLN A 70 -13.86 -3.36 1.73
CA GLN A 70 -13.93 -2.30 0.70
C GLN A 70 -13.82 -0.87 1.25
N ASP A 71 -14.42 -0.61 2.41
CA ASP A 71 -14.34 0.66 3.12
C ASP A 71 -12.92 0.99 3.57
N ILE A 72 -12.21 -0.01 4.11
CA ILE A 72 -10.81 0.13 4.55
C ILE A 72 -9.88 0.25 3.34
N ALA A 73 -10.11 -0.52 2.28
CA ALA A 73 -9.33 -0.47 1.05
C ALA A 73 -9.42 0.92 0.39
N GLN A 74 -10.62 1.51 0.37
CA GLN A 74 -10.83 2.87 -0.14
C GLN A 74 -10.08 3.89 0.73
N GLU A 75 -10.23 3.83 2.04
CA GLU A 75 -9.55 4.75 2.94
C GLU A 75 -8.02 4.62 2.86
N ALA A 76 -7.51 3.38 2.73
CA ALA A 76 -6.08 3.12 2.59
C ALA A 76 -5.52 3.69 1.29
N MET A 77 -6.35 3.77 0.24
CA MET A 77 -5.97 4.40 -1.01
C MET A 77 -5.83 5.91 -0.89
N GLU A 78 -6.82 6.56 -0.28
CA GLU A 78 -6.78 8.01 -0.06
C GLU A 78 -5.60 8.36 0.87
N ALA A 79 -5.36 7.53 1.91
CA ALA A 79 -4.18 7.65 2.77
C ALA A 79 -2.87 7.53 1.99
N LEU A 80 -2.77 6.57 1.06
CA LEU A 80 -1.62 6.48 0.17
C LEU A 80 -1.49 7.78 -0.65
N LEU A 81 -2.54 8.27 -1.29
CA LEU A 81 -2.45 9.49 -2.09
C LEU A 81 -1.94 10.70 -1.30
N VAL A 82 -2.45 10.91 -0.08
CA VAL A 82 -1.98 12.00 0.79
C VAL A 82 -0.53 11.79 1.22
N LEU A 83 -0.14 10.57 1.58
CA LEU A 83 1.24 10.24 1.97
C LEU A 83 2.25 10.53 0.84
N HIS A 84 1.81 10.43 -0.42
CA HIS A 84 2.60 10.63 -1.64
C HIS A 84 2.54 12.06 -2.20
N GLN A 85 1.97 13.02 -1.48
CA GLN A 85 2.07 14.44 -1.86
C GLN A 85 3.52 14.92 -1.72
N PRO A 86 4.03 15.76 -2.65
CA PRO A 86 5.45 16.18 -2.66
C PRO A 86 5.98 16.64 -1.30
N GLU A 87 5.17 17.41 -0.56
CA GLU A 87 5.53 17.97 0.74
C GLU A 87 5.71 16.89 1.83
N LYS A 88 5.01 15.76 1.69
CA LYS A 88 5.09 14.64 2.62
C LYS A 88 6.21 13.67 2.29
N ILE A 89 6.67 13.64 1.04
CA ILE A 89 7.72 12.70 0.65
C ILE A 89 9.10 13.18 1.18
N GLU A 90 9.32 14.49 1.31
CA GLU A 90 10.60 15.06 1.82
C GLU A 90 11.01 14.52 3.21
N VAL A 91 10.03 14.08 4.01
CA VAL A 91 10.22 13.64 5.39
C VAL A 91 10.32 12.13 5.55
N TRP A 92 10.18 11.35 4.48
CA TRP A 92 10.30 9.89 4.51
C TRP A 92 11.72 9.39 4.75
N ASN A 93 12.72 10.12 4.27
CA ASN A 93 14.12 9.85 4.56
C ASN A 93 14.93 11.16 4.61
N PRO A 94 15.20 11.69 5.81
CA PRO A 94 15.97 12.91 5.97
C PRO A 94 17.47 12.76 5.65
N GLU A 95 18.02 11.54 5.60
CA GLU A 95 19.44 11.29 5.30
C GLU A 95 19.74 11.27 3.80
N ALA A 96 18.78 10.85 2.98
CA ALA A 96 18.96 10.73 1.53
C ALA A 96 17.64 10.96 0.77
N PRO A 97 17.09 12.19 0.80
CA PRO A 97 15.82 12.53 0.16
C PRO A 97 15.95 12.57 -1.37
N ILE A 98 16.85 11.86 -2.05
CA ILE A 98 16.84 11.72 -3.52
C ILE A 98 16.99 10.24 -3.90
N ASN A 99 17.80 9.48 -3.16
CA ASN A 99 18.01 8.05 -3.42
C ASN A 99 16.91 7.15 -2.83
N THR A 100 16.14 7.64 -1.88
CA THR A 100 15.04 6.89 -1.24
C THR A 100 13.67 7.20 -1.81
N PHE A 101 13.61 8.28 -2.60
CA PHE A 101 12.37 8.87 -3.06
C PHE A 101 11.52 7.87 -3.86
N TRP A 102 12.15 6.93 -4.58
CA TRP A 102 11.48 5.94 -5.42
C TRP A 102 12.24 4.63 -5.43
N ASP A 103 12.36 3.98 -4.26
CA ASP A 103 12.79 2.58 -4.25
C ASP A 103 11.97 1.81 -5.30
N VAL A 104 12.63 0.90 -6.02
CA VAL A 104 12.09 0.03 -7.07
C VAL A 104 10.71 -0.54 -6.69
N ARG A 105 10.52 -0.81 -5.39
CA ARG A 105 9.28 -1.30 -4.79
C ARG A 105 8.11 -0.32 -4.89
N PHE A 106 8.34 0.98 -4.69
CA PHE A 106 7.28 1.97 -4.71
C PHE A 106 6.73 2.20 -6.12
N ILE A 107 7.60 2.41 -7.11
CA ILE A 107 7.16 2.47 -8.51
C ILE A 107 6.47 1.17 -8.92
N GLY A 108 7.00 0.02 -8.50
CA GLY A 108 6.34 -1.27 -8.70
C GLY A 108 4.91 -1.32 -8.13
N HIS A 109 4.66 -0.70 -6.97
CA HIS A 109 3.32 -0.60 -6.39
C HIS A 109 2.40 0.34 -7.18
N LEU A 110 2.89 1.50 -7.62
CA LEU A 110 2.10 2.39 -8.49
C LEU A 110 1.74 1.70 -9.81
N LEU A 111 2.67 1.00 -10.44
CA LEU A 111 2.41 0.24 -11.66
C LEU A 111 1.37 -0.87 -11.45
N ARG A 112 1.36 -1.53 -10.28
CA ARG A 112 0.30 -2.49 -9.92
C ARG A 112 -1.05 -1.82 -9.73
N LEU A 113 -1.09 -0.65 -9.09
CA LEU A 113 -2.33 0.11 -8.89
C LEU A 113 -2.88 0.68 -10.22
N LEU A 114 -2.01 1.00 -11.19
CA LEU A 114 -2.41 1.39 -12.56
C LEU A 114 -3.16 0.28 -13.32
N VAL A 115 -3.00 -0.98 -12.92
CA VAL A 115 -3.71 -2.12 -13.50
C VAL A 115 -4.74 -2.70 -12.52
N CYS A 116 -5.10 -1.95 -11.47
CA CYS A 116 -6.07 -2.43 -10.49
C CYS A 116 -7.45 -2.65 -11.17
N ASN A 117 -7.89 -3.90 -11.21
CA ASN A 117 -9.13 -4.32 -11.86
C ASN A 117 -10.32 -4.44 -10.88
N ASN A 118 -10.37 -3.57 -9.87
CA ASN A 118 -11.49 -3.56 -8.94
C ASN A 118 -12.73 -2.93 -9.61
N GLU A 119 -13.84 -3.65 -9.69
CA GLU A 119 -15.04 -3.18 -10.41
C GLU A 119 -15.64 -1.88 -9.87
N LYS A 120 -15.47 -1.60 -8.58
CA LYS A 120 -16.07 -0.41 -7.93
C LYS A 120 -15.14 0.79 -7.97
N PHE A 121 -13.86 0.55 -7.71
CA PHE A 121 -12.90 1.64 -7.47
C PHE A 121 -11.81 1.70 -8.52
N GLY A 122 -11.55 0.62 -9.26
CA GLY A 122 -10.41 0.46 -10.18
C GLY A 122 -10.22 1.66 -11.09
N ALA A 123 -11.29 2.20 -11.68
CA ALA A 123 -11.22 3.41 -12.50
C ALA A 123 -10.71 4.65 -11.74
N GLN A 124 -11.17 4.86 -10.50
CA GLN A 124 -10.72 5.94 -9.63
C GLN A 124 -9.26 5.72 -9.17
N ILE A 125 -8.87 4.48 -8.82
CA ILE A 125 -7.48 4.12 -8.50
C ILE A 125 -6.57 4.51 -9.64
N GLN A 126 -6.90 4.02 -10.84
CA GLN A 126 -6.11 4.24 -12.04
C GLN A 126 -6.03 5.72 -12.39
N LYS A 127 -7.13 6.47 -12.23
CA LYS A 127 -7.15 7.91 -12.46
C LYS A 127 -6.21 8.64 -11.50
N ASN A 128 -6.33 8.40 -10.20
CA ASN A 128 -5.53 9.09 -9.18
C ASN A 128 -4.05 8.76 -9.31
N VAL A 129 -3.70 7.50 -9.60
CA VAL A 129 -2.30 7.11 -9.85
C VAL A 129 -1.77 7.74 -11.13
N LYS A 130 -2.58 7.86 -12.20
CA LYS A 130 -2.19 8.58 -13.43
C LYS A 130 -1.93 10.06 -13.16
N GLU A 131 -2.76 10.71 -12.35
CA GLU A 131 -2.57 12.12 -11.98
C GLU A 131 -1.29 12.31 -11.15
N LEU A 132 -1.05 11.45 -10.16
CA LEU A 132 0.18 11.47 -9.35
C LEU A 132 1.44 11.28 -10.21
N VAL A 133 1.45 10.25 -11.08
CA VAL A 133 2.59 9.95 -11.96
C VAL A 133 2.77 11.02 -13.04
N GLY A 134 1.68 11.61 -13.54
CA GLY A 134 1.68 12.54 -14.67
C GLY A 134 1.88 14.01 -14.30
N HIS A 135 1.47 14.44 -13.10
CA HIS A 135 1.51 15.84 -12.70
C HIS A 135 2.45 16.12 -11.52
N GLU A 136 2.54 15.21 -10.56
CA GLU A 136 3.25 15.43 -9.28
C GLU A 136 4.64 14.78 -9.27
N MET A 137 4.85 13.75 -10.09
CA MET A 137 6.12 13.02 -10.11
C MET A 137 7.23 13.88 -10.72
N SER A 138 8.31 14.09 -9.95
CA SER A 138 9.50 14.81 -10.40
C SER A 138 10.13 14.18 -11.64
N ALA A 139 10.54 15.03 -12.60
CA ALA A 139 11.17 14.60 -13.85
C ALA A 139 12.48 13.81 -13.65
N ALA A 140 13.15 14.00 -12.50
CA ALA A 140 14.37 13.25 -12.15
C ALA A 140 14.15 11.73 -12.03
N LEU A 141 12.90 11.30 -11.98
CA LEU A 141 12.47 9.95 -11.63
C LEU A 141 12.00 9.15 -12.83
N TYR A 142 11.82 9.83 -13.95
CA TYR A 142 11.40 9.22 -15.19
C TYR A 142 12.35 8.09 -15.61
N PRO A 143 13.69 8.21 -15.47
CA PRO A 143 14.59 7.10 -15.76
C PRO A 143 14.28 5.83 -14.95
N THR A 144 14.06 5.96 -13.63
CA THR A 144 13.72 4.84 -12.75
C THR A 144 12.32 4.28 -13.06
N LEU A 145 11.35 5.15 -13.35
CA LEU A 145 10.02 4.72 -13.80
C LEU A 145 10.11 3.90 -15.08
N PHE A 146 10.85 4.38 -16.08
CA PHE A 146 11.02 3.67 -17.34
C PHE A 146 11.75 2.34 -17.18
N GLU A 147 12.79 2.26 -16.33
CA GLU A 147 13.45 1.01 -15.97
C GLU A 147 12.48 -0.02 -15.35
N GLN A 148 11.59 0.42 -14.45
CA GLN A 148 10.60 -0.45 -13.83
C GLN A 148 9.51 -0.89 -14.80
N ILE A 149 8.98 0.02 -15.61
CA ILE A 149 8.03 -0.30 -16.68
C ILE A 149 8.68 -1.32 -17.61
N LYS A 150 9.93 -1.09 -18.03
CA LYS A 150 10.70 -2.01 -18.86
C LYS A 150 10.81 -3.39 -18.20
N SER A 151 11.20 -3.47 -16.93
CA SER A 151 11.31 -4.74 -16.20
C SER A 151 9.97 -5.49 -16.08
N VAL A 152 8.85 -4.78 -15.95
CA VAL A 152 7.51 -5.38 -15.94
C VAL A 152 7.12 -5.87 -17.34
N VAL A 153 7.34 -5.04 -18.36
CA VAL A 153 7.01 -5.34 -19.76
C VAL A 153 7.85 -6.51 -20.29
N GLU A 154 9.14 -6.56 -19.99
CA GLU A 154 10.05 -7.63 -20.40
C GLU A 154 9.59 -9.03 -19.95
N LYS A 155 8.82 -9.15 -18.86
CA LYS A 155 8.26 -10.43 -18.41
C LYS A 155 7.24 -11.03 -19.36
N PHE A 156 6.65 -10.21 -20.23
CA PHE A 156 5.69 -10.66 -21.23
C PHE A 156 6.36 -11.08 -22.54
N PHE A 157 7.68 -10.92 -22.67
CA PHE A 157 8.41 -11.25 -23.90
C PHE A 157 9.42 -12.37 -23.65
N ASP A 158 9.57 -13.27 -24.62
CA ASP A 158 10.67 -14.24 -24.62
C ASP A 158 11.99 -13.63 -25.14
N GLN A 159 13.05 -14.44 -25.13
CA GLN A 159 14.38 -14.04 -25.62
C GLN A 159 14.38 -13.70 -27.12
N CYS A 160 13.34 -14.09 -27.85
CA CYS A 160 13.12 -13.79 -29.26
C CYS A 160 12.23 -12.56 -29.48
N GLY A 161 11.72 -11.94 -28.41
CA GLY A 161 10.80 -10.80 -28.47
C GLY A 161 9.36 -11.17 -28.82
N GLN A 162 8.95 -12.43 -28.69
CA GLN A 162 7.56 -12.84 -28.85
C GLN A 162 6.79 -12.74 -27.53
N ILE A 163 5.51 -12.39 -27.62
CA ILE A 163 4.62 -12.30 -26.45
C ILE A 163 4.40 -13.72 -25.90
N GLN A 164 4.81 -13.95 -24.65
CA GLN A 164 4.46 -15.16 -23.91
C GLN A 164 3.00 -15.04 -23.44
N SER A 165 2.18 -16.04 -23.75
CA SER A 165 0.81 -16.12 -23.24
C SER A 165 0.82 -16.31 -21.72
N LEU A 166 0.06 -15.47 -21.00
CA LEU A 166 -0.18 -15.57 -19.56
C LEU A 166 -0.80 -16.91 -19.14
#